data_AF-X0WFZ6-F1
#
_entry.id   AF-X0WFZ6-F1
#
_cell.length_a   1.000
_cell.length_b   1.000
_cell.length_c   1.000
_cell.angle_alpha   90.00
_cell.angle_beta   90.00
_cell.angle_gamma   90.00
#
_symmetry.space_group_name_H-M   'P 1'
#
loop_
_entity.id
_entity.type
_entity.pdbx_description
1 polymer ?
#
loop_
_entity_poly.entity_id
_entity_poly.type
_entity_poly.pdbx_seq_one_letter_code
_entity_poly.pdbx_strand_id
1 'polypeptide(L)' 'PRKTPLFWKWANGKAVLKGKWKLVAWGKKWELFDMEKDKTETTDLSATHPEVVNELKSLHEEWLVRCGKRIEP' A
#
# COMPACT_ATOMS: atom_id res chain seq x y z
N PRO A 1 -2.63 -15.33 -6.92
CA PRO A 1 -2.85 -13.92 -6.48
C PRO A 1 -4.29 -13.69 -6.00
N ARG A 2 -4.50 -12.89 -4.93
CA ARG A 2 -5.85 -12.55 -4.45
C ARG A 2 -6.52 -11.56 -5.40
N LYS A 3 -7.80 -11.78 -5.71
CA LYS A 3 -8.61 -10.85 -6.52
C LYS A 3 -9.00 -9.60 -5.74
N THR A 4 -9.28 -9.75 -4.44
CA THR A 4 -9.69 -8.65 -3.57
C THR A 4 -8.48 -8.02 -2.88
N PRO A 5 -8.31 -6.70 -2.94
CA PRO A 5 -7.26 -6.01 -2.20
C PRO A 5 -7.44 -6.16 -0.69
N LEU A 6 -6.33 -6.23 0.04
CA LEU A 6 -6.29 -6.15 1.50
C LEU A 6 -5.74 -4.79 1.92
N PHE A 7 -6.25 -4.28 3.04
CA PHE A 7 -5.96 -2.95 3.54
C PHE A 7 -5.67 -3.01 5.03
N TRP A 8 -4.72 -2.18 5.48
CA TRP A 8 -4.35 -2.08 6.88
C TRP A 8 -4.06 -0.62 7.26
N LYS A 9 -4.40 -0.26 8.50
CA LYS A 9 -3.95 0.95 9.18
C LYS A 9 -3.74 0.60 10.65
N TRP A 10 -2.55 0.88 11.18
CA TRP A 10 -2.20 0.64 12.58
C TRP A 10 -1.23 1.75 13.01
N ALA A 11 -1.34 2.28 14.23
CA ALA A 11 -0.44 3.34 14.72
C ALA A 11 -0.05 4.35 13.61
N ASN A 12 1.25 4.45 13.28
CA ASN A 12 1.80 5.25 12.17
C ASN A 12 1.95 4.49 10.84
N GLY A 13 1.66 3.19 10.84
CA GLY A 13 1.78 2.30 9.70
C GLY A 13 0.49 2.17 8.87
N LYS A 14 0.67 1.90 7.58
CA LYS A 14 -0.42 1.65 6.64
C LYS A 14 0.06 0.76 5.50
N ALA A 15 -0.85 -0.05 4.96
CA ALA A 15 -0.53 -0.92 3.83
C ALA A 15 -1.73 -1.24 2.95
N VAL A 16 -1.44 -1.56 1.69
CA VAL A 16 -2.34 -2.15 0.69
C VAL A 16 -1.65 -3.31 0.01
N LEU A 17 -2.35 -4.42 -0.17
CA LEU A 17 -1.89 -5.55 -0.99
C LEU A 17 -2.94 -5.82 -2.07
N LYS A 18 -2.55 -5.68 -3.34
CA LYS A 18 -3.41 -5.98 -4.51
C LYS A 18 -2.63 -6.78 -5.55
N GLY A 19 -3.10 -7.97 -5.88
CA GLY A 19 -2.39 -8.87 -6.79
C GLY A 19 -1.02 -9.24 -6.21
N LYS A 20 0.04 -8.87 -6.92
CA LYS A 20 1.44 -9.04 -6.50
C LYS A 20 2.02 -7.83 -5.77
N TRP A 21 1.36 -6.68 -5.84
CA TRP A 21 1.91 -5.42 -5.36
C TRP A 21 1.51 -5.17 -3.91
N LYS A 22 2.51 -4.95 -3.05
CA LYS A 22 2.30 -4.45 -1.69
C LYS A 22 2.85 -3.04 -1.58
N LEU A 23 1.99 -2.11 -1.20
CA LEU A 23 2.37 -0.76 -0.80
C LEU A 23 2.33 -0.68 0.72
N VAL A 24 3.43 -0.27 1.36
CA VAL A 24 3.51 -0.14 2.82
C VAL A 24 4.23 1.16 3.18
N ALA A 25 3.86 1.75 4.31
CA ALA A 25 4.54 2.91 4.86
C ALA A 25 4.58 2.81 6.39
N TRP A 26 5.70 3.24 6.97
CA TRP A 26 5.78 3.68 8.35
C TRP A 26 5.98 5.19 8.38
N GLY A 27 4.92 5.94 8.70
CA GLY A 27 4.89 7.40 8.58
C GLY A 27 4.49 7.87 7.18
N LYS A 28 5.27 8.77 6.58
CA LYS A 28 4.88 9.49 5.35
C LYS A 28 5.35 8.84 4.05
N LYS A 29 6.51 8.17 4.07
CA LYS A 29 7.11 7.58 2.87
C LYS A 29 6.46 6.24 2.56
N TRP A 30 5.96 6.12 1.34
CA TRP A 30 5.47 4.85 0.79
C TRP A 30 6.61 4.09 0.13
N GLU A 31 6.58 2.77 0.29
CA GLU A 31 7.50 1.82 -0.33
C GLU A 31 6.67 0.74 -1.02
N LEU A 32 7.13 0.30 -2.20
CA LEU A 32 6.40 -0.63 -3.06
C LEU A 32 7.22 -1.90 -3.27
N PHE A 33 6.60 -3.05 -3.10
CA PHE A 33 7.24 -4.35 -3.24
C PHE A 33 6.44 -5.29 -4.16
N ASP A 34 7.15 -6.11 -4.94
CA ASP A 34 6.59 -7.22 -5.71
C ASP A 34 6.63 -8.50 -4.85
N MET A 35 5.51 -8.87 -4.25
CA MET A 35 5.39 -10.02 -3.35
C MET A 35 5.53 -11.38 -4.05
N GLU A 36 5.53 -11.44 -5.38
CA GLU A 36 5.84 -12.68 -6.10
C GLU A 36 7.35 -12.90 -6.24
N LYS A 37 8.11 -11.81 -6.36
CA LYS A 37 9.59 -11.84 -6.51
C LYS A 37 10.35 -11.64 -5.21
N ASP A 38 9.80 -10.85 -4.29
CA ASP A 38 10.44 -10.45 -3.05
C ASP A 38 9.41 -10.45 -1.91
N LYS A 39 9.20 -11.64 -1.32
CA LYS A 39 8.32 -11.83 -0.16
C LYS A 39 8.88 -11.23 1.13
N THR A 40 10.14 -10.83 1.11
CA THR A 40 10.88 -10.29 2.26
C THR A 40 10.91 -8.76 2.29
N GLU A 41 10.35 -8.09 1.27
CA GLU A 41 10.21 -6.62 1.24
C GLU A 41 11.56 -5.89 1.35
N THR A 42 12.55 -6.34 0.58
CA THR A 42 13.92 -5.83 0.60
C THR A 42 14.22 -4.83 -0.50
N THR A 43 13.49 -4.87 -1.61
CA THR A 43 13.72 -4.01 -2.79
C THR A 43 12.57 -3.05 -3.01
N ASP A 44 12.74 -1.78 -2.60
CA ASP A 44 11.75 -0.72 -2.84
C ASP A 44 11.69 -0.34 -4.33
N LEU A 45 10.53 -0.56 -4.93
CA LEU A 45 10.21 -0.30 -6.33
C LEU A 45 9.37 0.96 -6.54
N SER A 46 9.15 1.76 -5.49
CA SER A 46 8.28 2.94 -5.52
C SER A 46 8.70 4.00 -6.53
N ALA A 47 10.01 4.20 -6.70
CA ALA A 47 10.57 5.14 -7.67
C ALA A 47 10.44 4.66 -9.12
N THR A 48 10.41 3.34 -9.35
CA THR A 48 10.36 2.74 -10.69
C THR A 48 8.93 2.55 -11.18
N HIS A 49 7.97 2.41 -10.26
CA HIS A 49 6.54 2.20 -10.56
C HIS A 49 5.63 3.22 -9.84
N PRO A 50 5.81 4.53 -10.08
CA PRO A 50 5.02 5.57 -9.41
C PRO A 50 3.51 5.48 -9.72
N GLU A 51 3.14 4.95 -10.88
CA GLU A 51 1.76 4.69 -11.27
C GLU A 51 1.07 3.68 -10.34
N VAL A 52 1.80 2.61 -9.97
CA VAL A 52 1.30 1.58 -9.05
C VAL A 52 1.20 2.14 -7.64
N VAL A 53 2.18 2.95 -7.22
CA VAL A 53 2.12 3.65 -5.93
C VAL A 53 0.87 4.51 -5.82
N ASN A 54 0.59 5.32 -6.85
CA ASN A 54 -0.57 6.21 -6.86
C ASN A 54 -1.88 5.43 -6.85
N GLU A 55 -2.00 4.36 -7.65
CA GLU A 55 -3.18 3.50 -7.66
C GLU A 55 -3.47 2.90 -6.28
N LEU A 56 -2.46 2.27 -5.67
CA LEU A 56 -2.62 1.61 -4.37
C LEU A 56 -2.84 2.62 -3.23
N LYS A 57 -2.21 3.80 -3.31
CA LYS A 57 -2.45 4.89 -2.36
C LYS A 57 -3.91 5.35 -2.42
N SER A 58 -4.46 5.61 -3.61
CA SER A 58 -5.86 6.00 -3.77
C SER A 58 -6.82 4.93 -3.22
N LEU A 59 -6.55 3.65 -3.50
CA LEU A 59 -7.35 2.55 -2.93
C LEU A 59 -7.29 2.51 -1.40
N HIS A 60 -6.14 2.83 -0.79
CA HIS A 60 -6.02 2.95 0.67
C HIS A 60 -6.88 4.07 1.22
N GLU A 61 -6.83 5.24 0.58
CA GLU A 61 -7.57 6.44 0.97
C GLU A 61 -9.09 6.20 0.87
N GLU A 62 -9.56 5.59 -0.22
CA GLU A 62 -10.95 5.15 -0.37
C GLU A 62 -11.38 4.17 0.73
N TRP A 63 -10.51 3.21 1.07
CA TRP A 63 -10.77 2.26 2.15
C TRP A 63 -10.88 2.95 3.52
N LEU A 64 -10.02 3.95 3.80
CA LEU A 64 -10.10 4.73 5.04
C LEU A 64 -11.43 5.48 5.16
N VAL A 65 -11.88 6.12 4.08
CA VAL A 65 -13.19 6.80 4.01
C VAL A 65 -14.31 5.81 4.31
N ARG A 66 -14.29 4.63 3.68
CA ARG A 66 -15.29 3.57 3.92
C ARG A 66 -15.29 3.07 5.37
N CYS A 67 -14.14 3.01 6.01
CA CYS A 67 -14.01 2.62 7.42
C CYS A 67 -14.36 3.74 8.42
N GLY A 68 -14.73 4.94 7.95
CA GLY A 68 -15.01 6.09 8.82
C GLY A 68 -13.76 6.65 9.52
N LYS A 69 -12.56 6.32 9.03
CA LYS A 69 -11.29 6.86 9.53
C LYS A 69 -10.99 8.15 8.76
N ARG A 70 -10.88 9.28 9.47
CA ARG A 70 -10.54 10.58 8.88
C ARG A 70 -9.16 10.50 8.22
N ILE A 71 -9.03 10.99 6.99
CA ILE A 71 -7.74 11.18 6.33
C ILE A 71 -7.00 12.28 7.11
N GLU A 72 -5.89 11.92 7.77
CA GLU A 72 -5.03 12.89 8.44
C GLU A 72 -4.30 13.71 7.36
N PRO A 73 -4.38 15.05 7.40
CA PRO A 73 -3.76 15.94 6.40
C PRO A 73 -2.22 15.90 6.41
#